data_AF-A0A1V5HDC8-F1
#
_entry.id   AF-A0A1V5HDC8-F1
#
_cell.length_a   1.000
_cell.length_b   1.000
_cell.length_c   1.000
_cell.angle_alpha   90.00
_cell.angle_beta   90.00
_cell.angle_gamma   90.00
#
_symmetry.space_group_name_H-M   'P 1'
#
loop_
_entity.id
_entity.type
_entity.pdbx_description
1 polymer ?
#
loop_
_entity_poly.entity_id
_entity_poly.type
_entity_poly.pdbx_seq_one_letter_code
_entity_poly.pdbx_strand_id
1 'polypeptide(L)'
;MYHNPDGKAGRAGMYLDEEDDFDEARAALEAYLAAPGQGSVKRAELALATAERLAGQAGAETLVGVWEQVSRAQQAIGQVRQKGFSHPFLACTMVARWLVRPLVPRPDQLTRQETAHYRDVMFATEANRDNPSFSLVAGKGVFRGESVTWMARWSLFEASQGLRAARGTVLGLAERAEDEAARVRMRLYAARIGVLACLAETVKNTIMYQYALDTAGQPQYGPNMMDYDDNIVYDMRTLNLRKIAREELDNIGLLVELIEAAPGKAIAYASAPDEENPFMYGPDLVAQLRRKMTIMMDHWQDYERLYPTTKVWDFEPPERGNIVATGSAPTT
;
A
#
# COMPACT_ATOMS: atom_id res chain seq x y z
N MET A 1 -7.14 25.93 -11.78
CA MET A 1 -8.32 26.72 -12.16
C MET A 1 -9.53 26.00 -11.62
N TYR A 2 -10.22 26.55 -10.61
CA TYR A 2 -11.42 25.95 -10.01
C TYR A 2 -12.65 26.65 -10.59
N HIS A 3 -13.57 25.88 -11.19
CA HIS A 3 -14.80 26.38 -11.81
C HIS A 3 -15.92 26.35 -10.74
N ASN A 4 -16.23 27.51 -10.13
CA ASN A 4 -17.35 27.70 -9.19
C ASN A 4 -18.41 28.64 -9.78
N PRO A 5 -19.16 28.20 -10.81
CA PRO A 5 -20.07 29.06 -11.56
C PRO A 5 -21.24 29.56 -10.71
N ASP A 6 -21.56 28.85 -9.64
CA ASP A 6 -22.72 29.14 -8.77
C ASP A 6 -22.34 29.94 -7.51
N GLY A 7 -21.06 30.31 -7.34
CA GLY A 7 -20.61 31.14 -6.21
C GLY A 7 -20.91 30.57 -4.82
N LYS A 8 -21.14 29.26 -4.68
CA LYS A 8 -21.47 28.66 -3.38
C LYS A 8 -20.26 28.78 -2.45
N ALA A 9 -20.43 29.51 -1.36
CA ALA A 9 -19.47 29.56 -0.27
C ALA A 9 -19.27 28.13 0.27
N GLY A 10 -18.01 27.73 0.45
CA GLY A 10 -17.64 26.44 1.01
C GLY A 10 -17.49 25.26 0.04
N ARG A 11 -17.67 25.46 -1.26
CA ARG A 11 -17.49 24.39 -2.27
C ARG A 11 -16.02 24.02 -2.53
N ALA A 12 -15.10 24.93 -2.21
CA ALA A 12 -13.67 24.72 -2.09
C ALA A 12 -13.14 25.59 -0.95
N GLY A 13 -13.23 25.08 0.27
CA GLY A 13 -12.40 25.53 1.37
C GLY A 13 -11.21 24.57 1.50
N MET A 14 -10.04 25.10 1.81
CA MET A 14 -9.04 24.28 2.51
C MET A 14 -9.48 24.29 3.97
N TYR A 15 -10.39 23.39 4.29
CA TYR A 15 -10.81 23.19 5.66
C TYR A 15 -9.65 22.50 6.35
N LEU A 16 -8.94 23.24 7.20
CA LEU A 16 -8.40 22.61 8.40
C LEU A 16 -9.65 22.41 9.25
N ASP A 17 -10.30 21.26 9.10
CA ASP A 17 -11.51 20.97 9.86
C ASP A 17 -11.19 21.18 11.36
N GLU A 18 -12.14 21.70 12.15
CA GLU A 18 -11.90 21.87 13.60
C GLU A 18 -11.58 20.51 14.26
N GLU A 19 -11.96 19.40 13.61
CA GLU A 19 -11.67 18.02 13.99
C GLU A 19 -10.33 17.47 13.44
N ASP A 20 -9.65 18.14 12.51
CA ASP A 20 -8.51 17.55 11.77
C ASP A 20 -7.17 17.60 12.53
N ASP A 21 -7.12 18.19 13.73
CA ASP A 21 -5.96 18.20 14.64
C ASP A 21 -4.63 18.35 13.89
N PHE A 22 -4.53 19.36 13.02
CA PHE A 22 -3.36 19.60 12.17
C PHE A 22 -2.37 20.54 12.86
N ASP A 23 -1.99 20.14 14.07
CA ASP A 23 -1.17 20.93 15.00
C ASP A 23 0.17 21.34 14.41
N GLU A 24 0.74 20.51 13.54
CA GLU A 24 2.02 20.77 12.89
C GLU A 24 1.93 21.98 11.95
N ALA A 25 0.84 22.10 11.18
CA ALA A 25 0.65 23.25 10.28
C ALA A 25 0.39 24.53 11.07
N ARG A 26 -0.41 24.45 12.14
CA ARG A 26 -0.65 25.58 13.04
C ARG A 26 0.64 26.03 13.71
N ALA A 27 1.40 25.11 14.31
CA ALA A 27 2.67 25.42 14.96
C ALA A 27 3.68 26.02 13.97
N ALA A 28 3.74 25.50 12.74
CA ALA A 28 4.60 26.03 11.69
C ALA A 28 4.21 27.44 11.27
N LEU A 29 2.90 27.70 11.11
CA LEU A 29 2.39 29.02 10.78
C LEU A 29 2.69 30.03 11.88
N GLU A 30 2.43 29.67 13.14
CA GLU A 30 2.71 30.56 14.27
C GLU A 30 4.22 30.78 14.47
N ALA A 31 5.07 29.78 14.19
CA ALA A 31 6.54 29.95 14.20
C ALA A 31 6.98 30.92 13.09
N TYR A 32 6.39 30.81 11.89
CA TYR A 32 6.64 31.73 10.79
C TYR A 32 6.18 33.16 11.10
N LEU A 33 4.98 33.33 11.65
CA LEU A 33 4.44 34.65 12.00
C LEU A 33 5.25 35.34 13.11
N ALA A 34 5.81 34.57 14.05
CA ALA A 34 6.65 35.13 15.11
C ALA A 34 8.02 35.63 14.59
N ALA A 35 8.57 34.99 13.56
CA ALA A 35 9.86 35.36 12.97
C ALA A 35 9.87 35.14 11.46
N PRO A 36 9.20 36.00 10.67
CA PRO A 36 9.07 35.79 9.24
C PRO A 36 10.42 35.91 8.54
N GLY A 37 10.59 35.14 7.47
CA GLY A 37 11.76 35.24 6.61
C GLY A 37 11.83 34.13 5.57
N GLN A 38 12.88 34.15 4.77
CA GLN A 38 13.06 33.26 3.62
C GLN A 38 14.51 32.75 3.56
N GLY A 39 14.75 31.70 2.76
CA GLY A 39 16.07 31.08 2.59
C GLY A 39 16.27 29.80 3.41
N SER A 40 17.37 29.08 3.14
CA SER A 40 17.65 27.76 3.75
C SER A 40 17.86 27.82 5.25
N VAL A 41 18.66 28.78 5.73
CA VAL A 41 18.92 29.00 7.17
C VAL A 41 17.60 29.26 7.89
N LYS A 42 16.77 30.16 7.33
CA LYS A 42 15.51 30.50 7.97
C LYS A 42 14.53 29.34 8.02
N ARG A 43 14.49 28.48 6.99
CA ARG A 43 13.69 27.25 7.01
C ARG A 43 14.12 26.28 8.12
N ALA A 44 15.42 26.14 8.37
CA ALA A 44 15.93 25.28 9.43
C ALA A 44 15.56 25.85 10.82
N GLU A 45 15.73 27.15 11.04
CA GLU A 45 15.30 27.83 12.27
C GLU A 45 13.80 27.66 12.53
N LEU A 46 12.98 27.84 11.49
CA LEU A 46 11.52 27.69 11.59
C LEU A 46 11.11 26.25 11.89
N ALA A 47 11.78 25.26 11.27
CA ALA A 47 11.55 23.86 11.58
C ALA A 47 11.88 23.56 13.06
N LEU A 48 13.04 24.02 13.54
CA LEU A 48 13.41 23.82 14.94
C LEU A 48 12.42 24.48 15.90
N ALA A 49 12.06 25.75 15.67
CA ALA A 49 11.09 26.47 16.49
C ALA A 49 9.70 25.81 16.47
N THR A 50 9.30 25.23 15.34
CA THR A 50 8.05 24.45 15.23
C THR A 50 8.15 23.17 16.08
N ALA A 51 9.28 22.46 15.98
CA ALA A 51 9.49 21.22 16.69
C ALA A 51 9.57 21.43 18.22
N GLU A 52 10.19 22.52 18.67
CA GLU A 52 10.23 22.89 20.10
C GLU A 52 8.82 23.09 20.68
N ARG A 53 7.91 23.69 19.91
CA ARG A 53 6.51 23.86 20.33
C ARG A 53 5.74 22.55 20.45
N LEU A 54 6.09 21.56 19.62
CA LEU A 54 5.35 20.30 19.53
C LEU A 54 5.90 19.21 20.46
N ALA A 55 7.23 19.12 20.59
CA ALA A 55 7.92 18.05 21.31
C ALA A 55 8.79 18.56 22.49
N GLY A 56 8.76 19.87 22.76
CA GLY A 56 9.64 20.50 23.75
C GLY A 56 11.08 20.63 23.26
N GLN A 57 11.88 21.41 23.98
CA GLN A 57 13.26 21.70 23.61
C GLN A 57 14.13 20.43 23.50
N ALA A 58 13.96 19.47 24.41
CA ALA A 58 14.70 18.21 24.40
C ALA A 58 14.34 17.29 23.22
N GLY A 59 13.11 17.40 22.68
CA GLY A 59 12.62 16.56 21.58
C GLY A 59 12.76 17.20 20.20
N ALA A 60 13.05 18.51 20.13
CA ALA A 60 12.94 19.30 18.91
C ALA A 60 13.82 18.80 17.76
N GLU A 61 15.13 18.61 18.00
CA GLU A 61 16.05 18.11 16.97
C GLU A 61 15.66 16.72 16.46
N THR A 62 15.19 15.85 17.37
CA THR A 62 14.72 14.51 17.01
C THR A 62 13.50 14.58 16.09
N LEU A 63 12.55 15.47 16.39
CA LEU A 63 11.35 15.65 15.57
C LEU A 63 11.68 16.28 14.20
N VAL A 64 12.65 17.20 14.12
CA VAL A 64 13.16 17.69 12.83
C VAL A 64 13.77 16.54 12.01
N GLY A 65 14.55 15.66 12.64
CA GLY A 65 15.09 14.46 11.99
C GLY A 65 14.00 13.52 11.46
N VAL A 66 12.90 13.37 12.19
CA VAL A 66 11.70 12.64 11.71
C VAL A 66 11.13 13.29 10.44
N TRP A 67 11.00 14.62 10.40
CA TRP A 67 10.50 15.30 9.21
C TRP A 67 11.40 15.13 7.99
N GLU A 68 12.72 15.12 8.19
CA GLU A 68 13.65 14.80 7.11
C GLU A 68 13.46 13.37 6.60
N GLN A 69 13.27 12.40 7.50
CA GLN A 69 13.00 11.01 7.12
C GLN A 69 11.68 10.87 6.34
N VAL A 70 10.61 11.53 6.81
CA VAL A 70 9.31 11.57 6.11
C VAL A 70 9.47 12.23 4.73
N SER A 71 10.22 13.32 4.64
CA SER A 71 10.51 14.02 3.36
C SER A 71 11.27 13.12 2.38
N ARG A 72 12.29 12.39 2.84
CA ARG A 72 13.02 11.41 2.01
C ARG A 72 12.10 10.27 1.54
N ALA A 73 11.24 9.76 2.42
CA ALA A 73 10.25 8.75 2.03
C ALA A 73 9.27 9.29 0.97
N GLN A 74 8.80 10.54 1.11
CA GLN A 74 7.98 11.20 0.10
C GLN A 74 8.72 11.39 -1.23
N GLN A 75 10.01 11.68 -1.22
CA GLN A 75 10.83 11.75 -2.44
C GLN A 75 10.93 10.38 -3.13
N ALA A 76 11.12 9.31 -2.36
CA ALA A 76 11.13 7.94 -2.88
C ALA A 76 9.77 7.55 -3.49
N ILE A 77 8.66 7.83 -2.79
CA ILE A 77 7.31 7.66 -3.35
C ILE A 77 7.14 8.50 -4.63
N GLY A 78 7.70 9.70 -4.64
CA GLY A 78 7.71 10.61 -5.78
C GLY A 78 8.48 10.12 -7.00
N GLN A 79 9.32 9.07 -6.89
CA GLN A 79 9.94 8.41 -8.04
C GLN A 79 8.96 7.49 -8.77
N VAL A 80 7.88 7.06 -8.11
CA VAL A 80 6.84 6.20 -8.67
C VAL A 80 5.77 7.06 -9.36
N ARG A 81 6.22 7.94 -10.26
CA ARG A 81 5.35 8.83 -11.05
C ARG A 81 5.01 8.21 -12.39
N GLN A 82 3.77 8.41 -12.78
CA GLN A 82 3.25 8.00 -14.08
C GLN A 82 2.50 9.20 -14.67
N LYS A 83 2.68 9.51 -15.96
CA LYS A 83 2.07 10.69 -16.59
C LYS A 83 0.54 10.66 -16.41
N GLY A 84 -0.05 11.68 -15.78
CA GLY A 84 -1.49 11.72 -15.46
C GLY A 84 -1.83 11.29 -14.04
N PHE A 85 -0.86 10.81 -13.27
CA PHE A 85 -0.99 10.51 -11.84
C PHE A 85 -0.03 11.42 -11.07
N SER A 86 -0.58 12.26 -10.18
CA SER A 86 0.23 13.18 -9.37
C SER A 86 0.99 12.41 -8.27
N HIS A 87 0.24 11.62 -7.49
CA HIS A 87 0.74 10.86 -6.35
C HIS A 87 0.12 9.45 -6.35
N PRO A 88 0.89 8.38 -6.10
CA PRO A 88 0.37 7.01 -6.15
C PRO A 88 -0.73 6.76 -5.10
N PHE A 89 -0.73 7.46 -3.96
CA PHE A 89 -1.83 7.35 -2.98
C PHE A 89 -3.16 7.86 -3.56
N LEU A 90 -3.21 9.07 -4.10
CA LEU A 90 -4.43 9.59 -4.70
C LEU A 90 -4.91 8.70 -5.86
N ALA A 91 -4.02 8.38 -6.79
CA ALA A 91 -4.38 7.64 -8.00
C ALA A 91 -4.69 6.16 -7.75
N CYS A 92 -3.91 5.49 -6.91
CA CYS A 92 -3.93 4.04 -6.82
C CYS A 92 -4.70 3.58 -5.57
N THR A 93 -4.35 4.11 -4.38
CA THR A 93 -5.04 3.69 -3.15
C THR A 93 -6.46 4.22 -3.12
N MET A 94 -6.74 5.45 -3.56
CA MET A 94 -8.09 6.03 -3.52
C MET A 94 -8.85 5.81 -4.83
N VAL A 95 -8.42 6.42 -5.93
CA VAL A 95 -9.17 6.43 -7.21
C VAL A 95 -9.37 5.03 -7.79
N ALA A 96 -8.32 4.20 -7.79
CA ALA A 96 -8.42 2.80 -8.19
C ALA A 96 -8.75 1.83 -7.05
N ARG A 97 -9.03 2.35 -5.84
CA ARG A 97 -9.47 1.62 -4.65
C ARG A 97 -8.56 0.47 -4.22
N TRP A 98 -7.25 0.52 -4.51
CA TRP A 98 -6.33 -0.57 -4.14
C TRP A 98 -6.28 -0.83 -2.63
N LEU A 99 -6.64 0.16 -1.80
CA LEU A 99 -6.70 -0.01 -0.35
C LEU A 99 -7.71 -1.09 0.06
N VAL A 100 -8.87 -1.14 -0.60
CA VAL A 100 -10.01 -2.00 -0.23
C VAL A 100 -10.30 -3.11 -1.25
N ARG A 101 -9.60 -3.13 -2.39
CA ARG A 101 -9.69 -4.19 -3.41
C ARG A 101 -8.87 -5.43 -3.02
N PRO A 102 -9.47 -6.63 -2.97
CA PRO A 102 -8.78 -7.84 -2.56
C PRO A 102 -7.79 -8.34 -3.61
N LEU A 103 -6.60 -8.76 -3.18
CA LEU A 103 -5.58 -9.37 -4.05
C LEU A 103 -5.85 -10.88 -4.13
N VAL A 104 -6.49 -11.31 -5.22
CA VAL A 104 -6.88 -12.71 -5.46
C VAL A 104 -6.40 -13.20 -6.84
N PRO A 105 -6.19 -14.53 -7.03
CA PRO A 105 -5.64 -15.07 -8.28
C PRO A 105 -6.51 -14.83 -9.52
N ARG A 106 -7.84 -14.79 -9.33
CA ARG A 106 -8.83 -14.58 -10.39
C ARG A 106 -9.78 -13.43 -10.04
N PRO A 107 -9.32 -12.17 -10.10
CA PRO A 107 -10.18 -11.01 -9.80
C PRO A 107 -11.41 -10.90 -10.71
N ASP A 108 -11.32 -11.49 -11.91
CA ASP A 108 -12.42 -11.60 -12.89
C ASP A 108 -13.57 -12.49 -12.43
N GLN A 109 -13.34 -13.36 -11.43
CA GLN A 109 -14.32 -14.32 -10.92
C GLN A 109 -15.00 -13.88 -9.62
N LEU A 110 -14.61 -12.72 -9.07
CA LEU A 110 -15.25 -12.18 -7.87
C LEU A 110 -16.72 -11.83 -8.16
N THR A 111 -17.60 -12.23 -7.25
CA THR A 111 -19.03 -11.99 -7.34
C THR A 111 -19.37 -10.51 -7.18
N ARG A 112 -20.59 -10.12 -7.57
CA ARG A 112 -21.07 -8.75 -7.31
C ARG A 112 -21.09 -8.42 -5.82
N GLN A 113 -21.44 -9.38 -4.96
CA GLN A 113 -21.48 -9.16 -3.51
C GLN A 113 -20.09 -8.91 -2.93
N GLU A 114 -19.06 -9.61 -3.40
CA GLU A 114 -17.67 -9.43 -2.95
C GLU A 114 -17.05 -8.13 -3.42
N THR A 115 -17.58 -7.53 -4.48
CA THR A 115 -17.03 -6.30 -5.07
C THR A 115 -17.85 -5.05 -4.77
N ALA A 116 -19.02 -5.19 -4.14
CA ALA A 116 -19.98 -4.11 -3.92
C ALA A 116 -19.39 -2.92 -3.13
N HIS A 117 -18.48 -3.17 -2.18
CA HIS A 117 -17.89 -2.13 -1.32
C HIS A 117 -16.87 -1.23 -2.01
N TYR A 118 -16.49 -1.51 -3.27
CA TYR A 118 -15.57 -0.63 -4.00
C TYR A 118 -15.96 -0.40 -5.46
N ARG A 119 -16.71 -1.32 -6.08
CA ARG A 119 -16.96 -1.33 -7.53
C ARG A 119 -17.64 -0.06 -8.01
N ASP A 120 -18.67 0.39 -7.29
CA ASP A 120 -19.54 1.49 -7.74
C ASP A 120 -18.90 2.87 -7.54
N VAL A 121 -17.93 2.96 -6.63
CA VAL A 121 -17.18 4.20 -6.32
C VAL A 121 -15.78 4.23 -6.92
N MET A 122 -15.37 3.18 -7.65
CA MET A 122 -14.08 3.14 -8.35
C MET A 122 -14.19 3.94 -9.65
N PHE A 123 -13.18 4.78 -9.92
CA PHE A 123 -13.13 5.50 -11.19
C PHE A 123 -12.66 4.56 -12.31
N ALA A 124 -13.61 3.90 -12.96
CA ALA A 124 -13.39 3.02 -14.11
C ALA A 124 -13.92 3.68 -15.40
N THR A 125 -13.18 3.51 -16.50
CA THR A 125 -13.67 3.88 -17.83
C THR A 125 -14.55 2.77 -18.41
N GLU A 126 -14.14 1.52 -18.19
CA GLU A 126 -14.84 0.32 -18.63
C GLU A 126 -14.85 -0.67 -17.46
N ALA A 127 -15.94 -0.72 -16.69
CA ALA A 127 -15.99 -1.50 -15.45
C ALA A 127 -15.61 -2.97 -15.62
N ASN A 128 -16.01 -3.63 -16.71
CA ASN A 128 -15.69 -5.05 -16.94
C ASN A 128 -14.21 -5.28 -17.25
N ARG A 129 -13.51 -4.28 -17.81
CA ARG A 129 -12.09 -4.35 -18.15
C ARG A 129 -11.20 -3.89 -17.00
N ASP A 130 -11.58 -2.79 -16.35
CA ASP A 130 -10.76 -2.10 -15.37
C ASP A 130 -10.87 -2.74 -13.96
N ASN A 131 -12.03 -3.29 -13.58
CA ASN A 131 -12.19 -3.96 -12.27
C ASN A 131 -11.28 -5.17 -12.04
N PRO A 132 -11.09 -6.09 -13.00
CA PRO A 132 -10.23 -7.25 -12.77
C PRO A 132 -8.73 -6.94 -12.86
N SER A 133 -8.34 -5.76 -13.33
CA SER A 133 -6.93 -5.37 -13.49
C SER A 133 -6.53 -4.32 -12.47
N PHE A 134 -5.47 -4.58 -11.72
CA PHE A 134 -4.86 -3.57 -10.86
C PHE A 134 -3.97 -2.62 -11.67
N SER A 135 -3.44 -3.04 -12.82
CA SER A 135 -2.66 -2.15 -13.71
C SER A 135 -3.51 -1.18 -14.52
N LEU A 136 -4.84 -1.24 -14.42
CA LEU A 136 -5.73 -0.26 -15.04
C LEU A 136 -6.22 0.73 -13.98
N VAL A 137 -5.64 1.93 -14.00
CA VAL A 137 -6.00 3.04 -13.12
C VAL A 137 -6.64 4.12 -13.97
N ALA A 138 -7.91 4.45 -13.69
CA ALA A 138 -8.67 5.42 -14.49
C ALA A 138 -8.64 5.15 -16.01
N GLY A 139 -8.76 3.87 -16.40
CA GLY A 139 -8.73 3.43 -17.79
C GLY A 139 -7.35 3.36 -18.44
N LYS A 140 -6.28 3.72 -17.71
CA LYS A 140 -4.91 3.75 -18.22
C LYS A 140 -4.08 2.60 -17.65
N GLY A 141 -3.34 1.92 -18.53
CA GLY A 141 -2.30 0.96 -18.15
C GLY A 141 -1.14 1.63 -17.42
N VAL A 142 -0.84 1.18 -16.20
CA VAL A 142 0.26 1.62 -15.34
C VAL A 142 1.08 0.44 -14.86
N PHE A 143 2.35 0.69 -14.52
CA PHE A 143 3.25 -0.30 -13.90
C PHE A 143 3.35 -1.62 -14.67
N ARG A 144 3.48 -1.52 -16.00
CA ARG A 144 3.65 -2.69 -16.87
C ARG A 144 5.12 -2.88 -17.23
N GLY A 145 5.56 -4.14 -17.22
CA GLY A 145 6.92 -4.53 -17.56
C GLY A 145 7.84 -4.56 -16.34
N GLU A 146 8.81 -5.48 -16.40
CA GLU A 146 9.66 -5.86 -15.28
C GLU A 146 10.40 -4.69 -14.64
N SER A 147 11.13 -3.89 -15.43
CA SER A 147 11.96 -2.80 -14.90
C SER A 147 11.14 -1.75 -14.14
N VAL A 148 9.96 -1.39 -14.65
CA VAL A 148 9.09 -0.40 -14.00
C VAL A 148 8.54 -0.96 -12.68
N THR A 149 8.12 -2.22 -12.68
CA THR A 149 7.62 -2.90 -11.47
C THR A 149 8.69 -2.97 -10.39
N TRP A 150 9.91 -3.39 -10.71
CA TRP A 150 10.99 -3.52 -9.74
C TRP A 150 11.47 -2.17 -9.20
N MET A 151 11.58 -1.15 -10.06
CA MET A 151 11.89 0.20 -9.61
C MET A 151 10.82 0.72 -8.65
N ALA A 152 9.54 0.56 -8.99
CA ALA A 152 8.44 0.94 -8.10
C ALA A 152 8.50 0.19 -6.77
N ARG A 153 8.77 -1.12 -6.81
CA ARG A 153 8.93 -1.95 -5.60
C ARG A 153 10.01 -1.39 -4.68
N TRP A 154 11.20 -1.11 -5.19
CA TRP A 154 12.32 -0.63 -4.38
C TRP A 154 12.05 0.74 -3.77
N SER A 155 11.54 1.68 -4.57
CA SER A 155 11.21 3.01 -4.07
C SER A 155 10.12 2.98 -2.99
N LEU A 156 9.08 2.15 -3.14
CA LEU A 156 8.02 2.01 -2.15
C LEU A 156 8.46 1.25 -0.91
N PHE A 157 9.35 0.25 -1.08
CA PHE A 157 9.94 -0.47 0.04
C PHE A 157 10.84 0.45 0.88
N GLU A 158 11.73 1.21 0.24
CA GLU A 158 12.57 2.20 0.92
C GLU A 158 11.71 3.21 1.68
N ALA A 159 10.66 3.73 1.03
CA ALA A 159 9.72 4.63 1.68
C ALA A 159 9.01 3.99 2.88
N SER A 160 8.50 2.76 2.75
CA SER A 160 7.78 2.10 3.85
C SER A 160 8.70 1.79 5.04
N GLN A 161 9.96 1.40 4.79
CA GLN A 161 10.95 1.20 5.86
C GLN A 161 11.33 2.52 6.55
N GLY A 162 11.59 3.58 5.77
CA GLY A 162 11.89 4.90 6.32
C GLY A 162 10.76 5.44 7.19
N LEU A 163 9.51 5.28 6.76
CA LEU A 163 8.32 5.69 7.53
C LEU A 163 8.13 4.85 8.79
N ARG A 164 8.37 3.53 8.75
CA ARG A 164 8.32 2.67 9.94
C ARG A 164 9.37 3.08 10.98
N ALA A 165 10.58 3.41 10.54
CA ALA A 165 11.65 3.91 11.42
C ALA A 165 11.30 5.28 12.04
N ALA A 166 10.76 6.19 11.22
CA ALA A 166 10.29 7.50 11.67
C ALA A 166 9.17 7.36 12.72
N ARG A 167 8.20 6.47 12.49
CA ARG A 167 7.14 6.14 13.47
C ARG A 167 7.74 5.67 14.79
N GLY A 168 8.72 4.75 14.77
CA GLY A 168 9.38 4.26 15.98
C GLY A 168 10.05 5.39 16.77
N THR A 169 10.68 6.33 16.07
CA THR A 169 11.31 7.51 16.67
C THR A 169 10.28 8.41 17.37
N VAL A 170 9.14 8.67 16.72
CA VAL A 170 8.05 9.48 17.30
C VAL A 170 7.40 8.79 18.50
N LEU A 171 7.23 7.47 18.46
CA LEU A 171 6.74 6.73 19.64
C LEU A 171 7.69 6.88 20.83
N GLY A 172 9.01 6.83 20.59
CA GLY A 172 9.99 7.11 21.64
C GLY A 172 9.89 8.55 22.18
N LEU A 173 9.57 9.54 21.34
CA LEU A 173 9.27 10.90 21.81
C LEU A 173 8.01 10.94 22.68
N ALA A 174 6.96 10.21 22.30
CA ALA A 174 5.74 10.13 23.09
C ALA A 174 5.98 9.52 24.48
N GLU A 175 6.82 8.49 24.58
CA GLU A 175 7.18 7.85 25.86
C GLU A 175 7.94 8.78 26.80
N ARG A 176 8.78 9.66 26.24
CA ARG A 176 9.58 10.63 27.02
C ARG A 176 8.85 11.95 27.28
N ALA A 177 7.71 12.18 26.65
CA ALA A 177 6.93 13.39 26.88
C ALA A 177 6.42 13.43 28.32
N GLU A 178 6.70 14.51 29.04
CA GLU A 178 6.24 14.72 30.42
C GLU A 178 4.75 15.10 30.45
N ASP A 179 4.34 15.93 29.49
CA ASP A 179 2.96 16.40 29.32
C ASP A 179 2.08 15.37 28.57
N GLU A 180 0.86 15.15 29.07
CA GLU A 180 -0.09 14.21 28.47
C GLU A 180 -0.57 14.68 27.08
N ALA A 181 -0.77 15.98 26.88
CA ALA A 181 -1.21 16.48 25.57
C ALA A 181 -0.12 16.29 24.51
N ALA A 182 1.14 16.54 24.86
CA ALA A 182 2.29 16.23 24.00
C ALA A 182 2.39 14.73 23.70
N ARG A 183 2.19 13.87 24.70
CA ARG A 183 2.18 12.41 24.54
C ARG A 183 1.10 11.94 23.56
N VAL A 184 -0.14 12.42 23.73
CA VAL A 184 -1.27 12.11 22.83
C VAL A 184 -1.00 12.60 21.41
N ARG A 185 -0.51 13.82 21.25
CA ARG A 185 -0.15 14.41 19.95
C ARG A 185 0.91 13.59 19.22
N MET A 186 1.98 13.20 19.92
CA MET A 186 3.04 12.37 19.33
C MET A 186 2.53 10.98 18.96
N ARG A 187 1.63 10.38 19.75
CA ARG A 187 0.99 9.10 19.40
C ARG A 187 0.12 9.22 18.14
N LEU A 188 -0.67 10.29 18.02
CA LEU A 188 -1.45 10.56 16.80
C LEU A 188 -0.53 10.74 15.58
N TYR A 189 0.54 11.53 15.74
CA TYR A 189 1.50 11.76 14.67
C TYR A 189 2.21 10.47 14.24
N ALA A 190 2.61 9.62 15.19
CA ALA A 190 3.16 8.30 14.92
C ALA A 190 2.16 7.39 14.18
N ALA A 191 0.88 7.44 14.53
CA ALA A 191 -0.17 6.69 13.84
C ALA A 191 -0.32 7.15 12.38
N ARG A 192 -0.36 8.47 12.13
CA ARG A 192 -0.41 9.06 10.78
C ARG A 192 0.78 8.65 9.91
N ILE A 193 2.01 8.65 10.46
CA ILE A 193 3.19 8.13 9.76
C ILE A 193 3.06 6.63 9.47
N GLY A 194 2.55 5.86 10.44
CA GLY A 194 2.29 4.43 10.27
C GLY A 194 1.30 4.12 9.16
N VAL A 195 0.20 4.87 9.09
CA VAL A 195 -0.78 4.80 8.01
C VAL A 195 -0.08 5.06 6.67
N LEU A 196 0.74 6.11 6.57
CA LEU A 196 1.46 6.42 5.34
C LEU A 196 2.38 5.25 4.90
N ALA A 197 3.03 4.59 5.85
CA ALA A 197 3.83 3.40 5.58
C ALA A 197 2.97 2.25 5.03
N CYS A 198 1.78 2.02 5.62
CA CYS A 198 0.84 1.00 5.15
C CYS A 198 0.30 1.29 3.75
N LEU A 199 0.05 2.57 3.43
CA LEU A 199 -0.35 2.98 2.08
C LEU A 199 0.77 2.69 1.05
N ALA A 200 2.02 2.99 1.37
CA ALA A 200 3.17 2.65 0.52
C ALA A 200 3.29 1.12 0.30
N GLU A 201 3.08 0.35 1.37
CA GLU A 201 3.12 -1.12 1.33
C GLU A 201 1.99 -1.69 0.46
N THR A 202 0.75 -1.20 0.59
CA THR A 202 -0.37 -1.63 -0.26
C THR A 202 -0.12 -1.32 -1.74
N VAL A 203 0.43 -0.14 -2.06
CA VAL A 203 0.79 0.20 -3.45
C VAL A 203 1.86 -0.76 -3.97
N LYS A 204 2.91 -1.05 -3.17
CA LYS A 204 3.95 -2.02 -3.53
C LYS A 204 3.34 -3.39 -3.79
N ASN A 205 2.55 -3.89 -2.84
CA ASN A 205 1.96 -5.23 -2.89
C ASN A 205 1.06 -5.36 -4.10
N THR A 206 0.22 -4.36 -4.38
CA THR A 206 -0.68 -4.39 -5.53
C THR A 206 0.06 -4.40 -6.87
N ILE A 207 1.12 -3.57 -7.01
CA ILE A 207 1.98 -3.56 -8.22
C ILE A 207 2.64 -4.92 -8.42
N MET A 208 3.25 -5.46 -7.36
CA MET A 208 3.94 -6.75 -7.42
C MET A 208 2.98 -7.90 -7.68
N TYR A 209 1.78 -7.84 -7.10
CA TYR A 209 0.74 -8.85 -7.29
C TYR A 209 0.26 -8.87 -8.74
N GLN A 210 -0.02 -7.68 -9.32
CA GLN A 210 -0.37 -7.58 -10.73
C GLN A 210 0.74 -8.09 -11.64
N TYR A 211 2.00 -7.77 -11.35
CA TYR A 211 3.13 -8.30 -12.13
C TYR A 211 3.21 -9.83 -12.08
N ALA A 212 2.96 -10.42 -10.91
CA ALA A 212 2.93 -11.87 -10.76
C ALA A 212 1.73 -12.51 -11.51
N LEU A 213 0.58 -11.83 -11.60
CA LEU A 213 -0.52 -12.24 -12.48
C LEU A 213 -0.16 -12.13 -13.97
N ASP A 214 0.48 -11.02 -14.38
CA ASP A 214 0.87 -10.76 -15.77
C ASP A 214 1.92 -11.77 -16.26
N THR A 215 2.76 -12.28 -15.37
CA THR A 215 3.82 -13.27 -15.64
C THR A 215 3.41 -14.69 -15.29
N ALA A 216 2.15 -14.93 -14.89
CA ALA A 216 1.64 -16.24 -14.50
C ALA A 216 1.83 -17.29 -15.59
N GLY A 217 1.82 -16.91 -16.87
CA GLY A 217 2.03 -17.84 -18.00
C GLY A 217 3.49 -18.26 -18.23
N GLN A 218 4.46 -17.68 -17.51
CA GLN A 218 5.89 -17.93 -17.70
C GLN A 218 6.40 -18.92 -16.66
N PRO A 219 6.73 -20.17 -17.02
CA PRO A 219 7.11 -21.18 -16.04
C PRO A 219 8.34 -20.78 -15.20
N GLN A 220 8.21 -20.86 -13.88
CA GLN A 220 9.31 -20.64 -12.93
C GLN A 220 9.36 -21.80 -11.96
N TYR A 221 10.20 -22.78 -12.27
CA TYR A 221 10.39 -23.98 -11.46
C TYR A 221 11.66 -23.86 -10.63
N GLY A 222 11.57 -24.28 -9.38
CA GLY A 222 12.71 -24.33 -8.46
C GLY A 222 12.68 -25.60 -7.62
N PRO A 223 13.84 -26.04 -7.10
CA PRO A 223 13.89 -27.16 -6.17
C PRO A 223 13.05 -26.85 -4.94
N ASN A 224 12.33 -27.84 -4.43
CA ASN A 224 11.65 -27.70 -3.15
C ASN A 224 12.69 -27.67 -2.03
N MET A 225 12.91 -26.48 -1.44
CA MET A 225 13.87 -26.27 -0.35
C MET A 225 13.55 -27.09 0.93
N MET A 226 12.36 -27.67 1.04
CA MET A 226 11.89 -28.51 2.15
C MET A 226 11.77 -30.00 1.77
N ASP A 227 12.05 -30.36 0.52
CA ASP A 227 12.15 -31.76 0.11
C ASP A 227 13.59 -32.21 0.24
N TYR A 228 13.83 -33.18 1.11
CA TYR A 228 15.16 -33.76 1.27
C TYR A 228 15.51 -34.70 0.11
N ASP A 229 14.50 -35.24 -0.57
CA ASP A 229 14.67 -36.26 -1.60
C ASP A 229 14.64 -35.67 -3.02
N ASP A 230 14.59 -34.34 -3.18
CA ASP A 230 14.54 -33.61 -4.47
C ASP A 230 13.46 -34.13 -5.46
N ASN A 231 12.40 -34.75 -4.96
CA ASN A 231 11.35 -35.42 -5.72
C ASN A 231 10.17 -34.49 -6.10
N ILE A 232 10.12 -33.30 -5.51
CA ILE A 232 9.07 -32.31 -5.72
C ILE A 232 9.70 -31.03 -6.27
N VAL A 233 9.21 -30.59 -7.44
CA VAL A 233 9.50 -29.26 -7.99
C VAL A 233 8.34 -28.35 -7.65
N TYR A 234 8.63 -27.25 -6.96
CA TYR A 234 7.61 -26.24 -6.72
C TYR A 234 7.50 -25.27 -7.89
N ASP A 235 6.26 -24.91 -8.18
CA ASP A 235 5.99 -23.71 -8.93
C ASP A 235 6.25 -22.48 -8.05
N MET A 236 7.35 -21.78 -8.33
CA MET A 236 7.75 -20.60 -7.59
C MET A 236 6.73 -19.46 -7.74
N ARG A 237 5.88 -19.48 -8.77
CA ARG A 237 4.82 -18.48 -8.99
C ARG A 237 3.76 -18.53 -7.89
N THR A 238 3.35 -19.72 -7.45
CA THR A 238 2.41 -19.89 -6.32
C THR A 238 2.98 -19.28 -5.06
N LEU A 239 4.24 -19.60 -4.74
CA LEU A 239 4.92 -19.11 -3.55
C LEU A 239 5.04 -17.58 -3.58
N ASN A 240 5.43 -17.01 -4.73
CA ASN A 240 5.55 -15.57 -4.90
C ASN A 240 4.21 -14.84 -4.73
N LEU A 241 3.14 -15.33 -5.35
CA LEU A 241 1.79 -14.74 -5.23
C LEU A 241 1.25 -14.84 -3.80
N ARG A 242 1.37 -16.02 -3.15
CA ARG A 242 0.94 -16.22 -1.76
C ARG A 242 1.73 -15.34 -0.79
N LYS A 243 3.04 -15.19 -1.01
CA LYS A 243 3.88 -14.31 -0.20
C LYS A 243 3.40 -12.86 -0.27
N ILE A 244 3.13 -12.34 -1.46
CA ILE A 244 2.64 -10.95 -1.63
C ILE A 244 1.25 -10.80 -0.99
N ALA A 245 0.36 -11.77 -1.18
CA ALA A 245 -0.97 -11.74 -0.54
C ALA A 245 -0.88 -11.78 0.98
N ARG A 246 0.05 -12.57 1.55
CA ARG A 246 0.28 -12.61 2.99
C ARG A 246 0.82 -11.29 3.52
N GLU A 247 1.82 -10.73 2.85
CA GLU A 247 2.37 -9.39 3.16
C GLU A 247 1.25 -8.34 3.19
N GLU A 248 0.28 -8.41 2.27
CA GLU A 248 -0.86 -7.50 2.25
C GLU A 248 -1.86 -7.75 3.39
N LEU A 249 -2.17 -9.01 3.72
CA LEU A 249 -3.03 -9.34 4.87
C LEU A 249 -2.46 -8.79 6.18
N ASP A 250 -1.16 -9.00 6.42
CA ASP A 250 -0.48 -8.50 7.62
C ASP A 250 -0.46 -6.96 7.63
N ASN A 251 -0.27 -6.33 6.46
CA ASN A 251 -0.32 -4.87 6.32
C ASN A 251 -1.72 -4.29 6.58
N ILE A 252 -2.80 -4.93 6.12
CA ILE A 252 -4.17 -4.49 6.41
C ILE A 252 -4.45 -4.61 7.91
N GLY A 253 -4.03 -5.71 8.54
CA GLY A 253 -4.18 -5.89 9.99
C GLY A 253 -3.54 -4.73 10.77
N LEU A 254 -2.31 -4.38 10.44
CA LEU A 254 -1.62 -3.23 11.03
C LEU A 254 -2.34 -1.90 10.74
N LEU A 255 -2.83 -1.69 9.51
CA LEU A 255 -3.54 -0.46 9.16
C LEU A 255 -4.84 -0.31 9.99
N VAL A 256 -5.60 -1.39 10.14
CA VAL A 256 -6.80 -1.40 10.98
C VAL A 256 -6.46 -1.06 12.43
N GLU A 257 -5.42 -1.69 12.99
CA GLU A 257 -4.94 -1.40 14.34
C GLU A 257 -4.55 0.08 14.51
N LEU A 258 -3.81 0.65 13.56
CA LEU A 258 -3.39 2.05 13.59
C LEU A 258 -4.57 3.02 13.53
N ILE A 259 -5.62 2.70 12.77
CA ILE A 259 -6.81 3.55 12.66
C ILE A 259 -7.63 3.46 13.95
N GLU A 260 -7.83 2.26 14.51
CA GLU A 260 -8.69 2.05 15.68
C GLU A 260 -8.02 2.48 17.00
N ALA A 261 -6.69 2.30 17.13
CA ALA A 261 -5.95 2.62 18.35
C ALA A 261 -5.48 4.08 18.41
N ALA A 262 -5.58 4.84 17.32
CA ALA A 262 -5.16 6.23 17.31
C ALA A 262 -6.05 7.09 18.21
N PRO A 263 -5.48 8.04 18.96
CA PRO A 263 -6.27 8.94 19.81
C PRO A 263 -7.05 10.01 19.03
N GLY A 264 -6.99 9.99 17.70
CA GLY A 264 -7.65 10.92 16.79
C GLY A 264 -7.62 10.39 15.34
N LYS A 265 -8.01 11.21 14.35
CA LYS A 265 -8.05 10.79 12.94
C LYS A 265 -6.63 10.53 12.39
N ALA A 266 -6.25 9.25 12.30
CA ALA A 266 -4.98 8.81 11.71
C ALA A 266 -4.99 8.80 10.17
N ILE A 267 -6.18 8.72 9.56
CA ILE A 267 -6.41 8.84 8.12
C ILE A 267 -7.73 9.61 7.91
N ALA A 268 -7.75 10.47 6.90
CA ALA A 268 -8.97 11.19 6.54
C ALA A 268 -9.95 10.26 5.79
N TYR A 269 -11.19 10.24 6.25
CA TYR A 269 -12.33 9.61 5.61
C TYR A 269 -13.59 10.46 5.88
N ALA A 270 -14.62 10.26 5.08
CA ALA A 270 -15.88 10.98 5.15
C ALA A 270 -16.59 10.76 6.49
N SER A 271 -17.31 11.79 6.95
CA SER A 271 -18.12 11.70 8.16
C SER A 271 -19.46 11.02 7.89
N ALA A 272 -19.98 11.12 6.66
CA ALA A 272 -21.24 10.51 6.25
C ALA A 272 -21.08 9.59 5.01
N PRO A 273 -21.88 8.51 4.88
CA PRO A 273 -21.78 7.58 3.75
C PRO A 273 -22.01 8.22 2.36
N ASP A 274 -22.83 9.26 2.27
CA ASP A 274 -23.16 9.96 1.02
C ASP A 274 -22.05 10.89 0.52
N GLU A 275 -21.03 11.15 1.34
CA GLU A 275 -19.83 11.89 0.96
C GLU A 275 -18.76 10.99 0.33
N GLU A 276 -18.94 9.66 0.38
CA GLU A 276 -18.04 8.72 -0.28
C GLU A 276 -18.05 8.95 -1.81
N ASN A 277 -16.87 9.12 -2.37
CA ASN A 277 -16.67 9.37 -3.79
C ASN A 277 -15.28 8.86 -4.20
N PRO A 278 -14.91 8.77 -5.48
CA PRO A 278 -13.62 8.20 -5.90
C PRO A 278 -12.36 8.81 -5.23
N PHE A 279 -12.46 10.00 -4.65
CA PHE A 279 -11.37 10.71 -3.97
C PHE A 279 -11.55 10.79 -2.44
N MET A 280 -12.44 10.01 -1.85
CA MET A 280 -12.63 9.92 -0.41
C MET A 280 -13.20 8.55 -0.01
N TYR A 281 -12.79 8.01 1.13
CA TYR A 281 -13.40 6.80 1.69
C TYR A 281 -14.60 7.15 2.55
N GLY A 282 -15.60 6.27 2.58
CA GLY A 282 -16.72 6.38 3.51
C GLY A 282 -16.30 6.20 4.98
N PRO A 283 -17.21 6.47 5.93
CA PRO A 283 -16.99 6.25 7.36
C PRO A 283 -16.77 4.78 7.72
N ASP A 284 -17.12 3.85 6.83
CA ASP A 284 -16.98 2.41 7.02
C ASP A 284 -15.63 1.85 6.51
N LEU A 285 -14.62 2.69 6.28
CA LEU A 285 -13.29 2.27 5.78
C LEU A 285 -12.72 1.05 6.50
N VAL A 286 -12.80 1.00 7.83
CA VAL A 286 -12.30 -0.15 8.62
C VAL A 286 -13.08 -1.43 8.29
N ALA A 287 -14.40 -1.34 8.09
CA ALA A 287 -15.21 -2.47 7.66
C ALA A 287 -14.86 -2.91 6.23
N GLN A 288 -14.61 -1.96 5.32
CA GLN A 288 -14.15 -2.27 3.95
C GLN A 288 -12.78 -2.98 3.95
N LEU A 289 -11.85 -2.56 4.80
CA LEU A 289 -10.54 -3.22 5.00
C LEU A 289 -10.69 -4.64 5.55
N ARG A 290 -11.55 -4.84 6.55
CA ARG A 290 -11.87 -6.18 7.07
C ARG A 290 -12.51 -7.06 6.00
N ARG A 291 -13.40 -6.49 5.18
CA ARG A 291 -14.01 -7.20 4.06
C ARG A 291 -12.96 -7.64 3.03
N LYS A 292 -11.98 -6.79 2.72
CA LYS A 292 -10.83 -7.14 1.88
C LYS A 292 -10.09 -8.38 2.42
N MET A 293 -9.78 -8.40 3.72
CA MET A 293 -9.12 -9.54 4.35
C MET A 293 -9.95 -10.82 4.26
N THR A 294 -11.25 -10.75 4.57
CA THR A 294 -12.16 -11.91 4.48
C THR A 294 -12.16 -12.51 3.08
N ILE A 295 -12.35 -11.69 2.04
CA ILE A 295 -12.36 -12.17 0.65
C ILE A 295 -11.01 -12.79 0.29
N MET A 296 -9.89 -12.16 0.64
CA MET A 296 -8.56 -12.73 0.36
C MET A 296 -8.34 -14.09 1.04
N MET A 297 -8.90 -14.30 2.24
CA MET A 297 -8.83 -15.57 2.95
C MET A 297 -9.78 -16.63 2.37
N ASP A 298 -10.99 -16.24 1.95
CA ASP A 298 -11.95 -17.14 1.31
C ASP A 298 -11.39 -17.71 -0.01
N HIS A 299 -10.60 -16.91 -0.72
CA HIS A 299 -9.91 -17.29 -1.97
C HIS A 299 -8.50 -17.85 -1.76
N TRP A 300 -8.07 -18.15 -0.52
CA TRP A 300 -6.70 -18.58 -0.24
C TRP A 300 -6.29 -19.92 -0.91
N GLN A 301 -7.27 -20.77 -1.19
CA GLN A 301 -7.03 -22.05 -1.88
C GLN A 301 -7.02 -21.92 -3.41
N ASP A 302 -7.45 -20.78 -3.98
CA ASP A 302 -7.44 -20.60 -5.43
C ASP A 302 -6.03 -20.50 -6.02
N TYR A 303 -5.04 -20.17 -5.19
CA TYR A 303 -3.63 -20.15 -5.59
C TYR A 303 -3.11 -21.53 -6.01
N GLU A 304 -3.57 -22.60 -5.36
CA GLU A 304 -3.22 -23.99 -5.72
C GLU A 304 -3.87 -24.42 -7.04
N ARG A 305 -5.04 -23.88 -7.35
CA ARG A 305 -5.70 -24.13 -8.64
C ARG A 305 -4.98 -23.45 -9.79
N LEU A 306 -4.38 -22.28 -9.54
CA LEU A 306 -3.66 -21.52 -10.56
C LEU A 306 -2.32 -22.19 -10.91
N TYR A 307 -1.62 -22.77 -9.93
CA TYR A 307 -0.43 -23.58 -10.19
C TYR A 307 -0.40 -24.85 -9.33
N PRO A 308 -0.83 -25.99 -9.89
CA PRO A 308 -0.84 -27.25 -9.18
C PRO A 308 0.59 -27.76 -8.96
N THR A 309 0.87 -28.26 -7.76
CA THR A 309 2.11 -28.98 -7.47
C THR A 309 2.24 -30.16 -8.42
N THR A 310 3.33 -30.20 -9.20
CA THR A 310 3.61 -31.29 -10.14
C THR A 310 4.79 -32.10 -9.62
N LYS A 311 4.79 -33.41 -9.81
CA LYS A 311 5.92 -34.25 -9.39
C LYS A 311 7.05 -34.15 -10.41
N VAL A 312 8.30 -34.40 -10.00
CA VAL A 312 9.48 -34.30 -10.89
C VAL A 312 9.33 -35.20 -12.13
N TRP A 313 8.81 -36.41 -11.97
CA TRP A 313 8.58 -37.36 -13.07
C TRP A 313 7.41 -36.99 -14.00
N ASP A 314 6.56 -36.02 -13.62
CA ASP A 314 5.55 -35.46 -14.53
C ASP A 314 6.16 -34.40 -15.48
N PHE A 315 7.41 -33.96 -15.22
CA PHE A 315 8.20 -33.06 -16.07
C PHE A 315 9.13 -33.79 -17.05
N GLU A 316 9.31 -35.10 -16.91
CA GLU A 316 10.20 -35.84 -17.82
C GLU A 316 9.56 -35.92 -19.22
N PRO A 317 10.24 -35.46 -20.29
CA PRO A 317 9.84 -35.86 -21.63
C PRO A 317 9.88 -37.39 -21.70
N PRO A 318 8.98 -38.04 -22.45
CA PRO A 318 8.89 -39.49 -22.51
C PRO A 318 10.27 -40.08 -22.75
N GLU A 319 10.64 -41.12 -21.98
CA GLU A 319 11.94 -41.77 -22.05
C GLU A 319 12.32 -42.04 -23.51
N ARG A 320 13.21 -41.21 -24.06
CA ARG A 320 14.06 -41.66 -25.16
C ARG A 320 15.24 -42.33 -24.50
N GLY A 321 15.00 -43.53 -24.00
CA GLY A 321 16.04 -44.39 -23.47
C GLY A 321 17.13 -44.57 -24.52
N ASN A 322 18.36 -44.23 -24.17
CA ASN A 322 19.56 -44.57 -24.95
C ASN A 322 19.96 -46.05 -24.76
N ILE A 323 19.12 -46.85 -24.08
CA ILE A 323 19.32 -48.27 -23.87
C ILE A 323 18.18 -49.00 -24.57
N VAL A 324 18.57 -49.70 -25.62
CA VAL A 324 17.73 -50.56 -26.46
C VAL A 324 16.90 -51.47 -25.56
N ALA A 325 15.57 -51.38 -25.64
CA ALA A 325 14.70 -52.48 -25.26
C ALA A 325 14.93 -53.63 -26.25
N THR A 326 15.94 -54.47 -26.03
CA THR A 326 16.06 -55.76 -26.71
C THR A 326 15.06 -56.73 -26.08
N GLY A 327 13.78 -56.49 -26.36
CA GLY A 327 12.71 -57.46 -26.21
C GLY A 327 12.48 -58.16 -27.53
N SER A 328 13.37 -59.08 -27.92
CA SER A 328 13.04 -60.08 -28.93
C SER A 328 12.04 -61.06 -28.31
N ALA A 329 10.82 -61.07 -28.86
CA ALA A 329 9.77 -62.02 -28.56
C ALA A 329 10.23 -63.47 -28.78
N PRO A 330 9.75 -64.45 -27.99
CA PRO A 330 9.83 -65.84 -28.39
C PRO A 330 8.68 -66.13 -29.36
N THR A 331 9.02 -66.26 -30.64
CA THR A 331 8.20 -67.01 -31.60
C THR A 331 8.50 -68.49 -31.46
N THR A 332 7.42 -69.25 -31.17
CA THR A 332 7.24 -70.73 -31.19
C THR A 332 8.15 -71.56 -30.30
#